data_AF-A0A7M2T072-F1
#
_entry.id   AF-A0A7M2T072-F1
#
_cell.length_a   1.000
_cell.length_b   1.000
_cell.length_c   1.000
_cell.angle_alpha   90.00
_cell.angle_beta   90.00
_cell.angle_gamma   90.00
#
_symmetry.space_group_name_H-M   'P 1'
#
loop_
_entity.id
_entity.type
_entity.pdbx_description
1 polymer ?
#
loop_
_entity_poly.entity_id
_entity_poly.type
_entity_poly.pdbx_seq_one_letter_code
_entity_poly.pdbx_strand_id
1 'polypeptide(L)'
;MVQEALRALTAPGSRRRGGSWPPVDLTGRHLAKARLPGADLRGALLKGTTLKGAVLCRARLDGADLADADLVRADLSDARGLTVEQVLAARGLHDCVLPEPVRSDPRVVERVSRGE
;
A
#
# COMPACT_ATOMS: atom_id res chain seq x y z
N MET A 1 9.71 -1.71 17.57
CA MET A 1 10.67 -1.83 16.43
C MET A 1 10.07 -1.96 15.02
N VAL A 2 9.07 -2.78 14.70
CA VAL A 2 8.25 -2.63 13.45
C VAL A 2 6.80 -3.06 13.73
N GLN A 3 6.62 -4.15 14.47
CA GLN A 3 5.30 -4.63 14.88
C GLN A 3 4.50 -3.62 15.72
N GLU A 4 5.15 -2.80 16.53
CA GLU A 4 4.46 -1.73 17.27
C GLU A 4 3.93 -0.64 16.33
N ALA A 5 4.70 -0.27 15.31
CA ALA A 5 4.24 0.68 14.29
C ALA A 5 3.05 0.10 13.52
N LEU A 6 3.13 -1.15 13.07
CA LEU A 6 2.02 -1.83 12.38
C LEU A 6 0.77 -1.98 13.27
N ARG A 7 0.95 -2.26 14.57
CA ARG A 7 -0.14 -2.30 15.55
C ARG A 7 -0.78 -0.93 15.73
N ALA A 8 0.02 0.13 15.83
CA ALA A 8 -0.49 1.50 15.93
C ALA A 8 -1.29 1.90 14.68
N LEU A 9 -0.85 1.46 13.49
CA LEU A 9 -1.51 1.75 12.22
C LEU A 9 -2.89 1.07 12.10
N THR A 10 -3.06 -0.11 12.69
CA THR A 10 -4.27 -0.94 12.61
C THR A 10 -5.20 -0.78 13.81
N ALA A 11 -4.80 -0.03 14.84
CA ALA A 11 -5.60 0.17 16.04
C ALA A 11 -6.93 0.89 15.73
N PRO A 12 -8.07 0.49 16.33
CA PRO A 12 -9.34 1.17 16.13
C PRO A 12 -9.24 2.64 16.51
N GLY A 13 -9.50 3.55 15.57
CA GLY A 13 -9.36 4.98 15.81
C GLY A 13 -7.95 5.54 15.64
N SER A 14 -7.03 4.78 15.00
CA SER A 14 -5.72 5.24 14.49
C SER A 14 -5.86 6.31 13.40
N ARG A 15 -6.67 7.35 13.62
CA ARG A 15 -6.69 8.52 12.74
C ARG A 15 -5.43 9.32 13.01
N ARG A 16 -4.44 9.23 12.12
CA ARG A 16 -3.34 10.20 12.03
C ARG A 16 -3.94 11.57 11.65
N ARG A 17 -4.47 12.31 12.62
CA ARG A 17 -5.08 13.63 12.37
C ARG A 17 -3.97 14.57 11.86
N GLY A 18 -4.32 15.39 10.87
CA GLY A 18 -3.38 16.02 9.93
C GLY A 18 -2.14 16.69 10.53
N GLY A 19 -1.05 16.64 9.75
CA GLY A 19 -0.03 17.68 9.70
C GLY A 19 1.28 17.48 10.47
N SER A 20 1.34 16.67 11.53
CA SER A 20 2.52 16.70 12.43
C SER A 20 3.19 15.36 12.76
N TRP A 21 2.72 14.24 12.20
CA TRP A 21 3.30 12.94 12.50
C TRP A 21 4.35 12.56 11.45
N PRO A 22 5.58 12.20 11.86
CA PRO A 22 6.59 11.74 10.90
C PRO A 22 6.04 10.54 10.13
N PRO A 23 6.35 10.45 8.82
CA PRO A 23 5.96 9.30 8.02
C PRO A 23 6.51 8.02 8.66
N VAL A 24 5.73 6.94 8.64
CA VAL A 24 6.21 5.66 9.14
C VAL A 24 7.19 5.11 8.11
N ASP A 25 8.44 4.93 8.52
CA ASP A 25 9.47 4.36 7.68
C ASP A 25 9.40 2.83 7.68
N LEU A 26 8.95 2.30 6.54
CA LEU A 26 8.88 0.86 6.25
C LEU A 26 9.76 0.52 5.03
N THR A 27 10.68 1.41 4.65
CA THR A 27 11.54 1.26 3.46
C THR A 27 12.31 -0.06 3.53
N GLY A 28 12.24 -0.85 2.44
CA GLY A 28 12.93 -2.13 2.30
C GLY A 28 12.50 -3.22 3.29
N ARG A 29 11.39 -3.04 4.02
CA ARG A 29 10.95 -4.03 5.01
C ARG A 29 10.28 -5.23 4.36
N HIS A 30 10.37 -6.38 5.02
CA HIS A 30 9.63 -7.58 4.64
C HIS A 30 8.29 -7.61 5.38
N LEU A 31 7.22 -7.26 4.66
CA LEU A 31 5.83 -7.26 5.14
C LEU A 31 4.96 -8.25 4.35
N ALA A 32 5.57 -9.31 3.80
CA ALA A 32 4.85 -10.34 3.09
C ALA A 32 3.78 -10.97 3.99
N LYS A 33 2.55 -11.10 3.47
CA LYS A 33 1.37 -11.61 4.19
C LYS A 33 1.00 -10.81 5.46
N ALA A 34 1.49 -9.58 5.60
CA ALA A 34 1.09 -8.71 6.70
C ALA A 34 -0.43 -8.45 6.65
N ARG A 35 -1.07 -8.47 7.82
CA ARG A 35 -2.50 -8.15 7.96
C ARG A 35 -2.62 -6.70 8.42
N LEU A 36 -2.96 -5.82 7.48
CA LEU A 36 -3.09 -4.38 7.66
C LEU A 36 -4.45 -3.83 7.18
N PRO A 37 -5.58 -4.53 7.44
CA PRO A 37 -6.88 -4.04 6.99
C PRO A 37 -7.21 -2.71 7.68
N GLY A 38 -7.62 -1.71 6.92
CA GLY A 38 -7.96 -0.38 7.43
C GLY A 38 -6.77 0.42 7.98
N ALA A 39 -5.52 -0.02 7.75
CA ALA A 39 -4.34 0.65 8.29
C ALA A 39 -4.20 2.09 7.78
N ASP A 40 -3.80 3.01 8.65
CA ASP A 40 -3.56 4.42 8.29
C ASP A 40 -2.13 4.67 7.82
N LEU A 41 -1.81 4.27 6.59
CA LEU A 41 -0.50 4.36 5.96
C LEU A 41 -0.24 5.70 5.23
N ARG A 42 -0.97 6.76 5.59
CA ARG A 42 -0.81 8.07 4.94
C ARG A 42 0.61 8.60 5.08
N GLY A 43 1.24 8.94 3.97
CA GLY A 43 2.63 9.39 3.91
C GLY A 43 3.67 8.33 4.26
N ALA A 44 3.30 7.06 4.45
CA ALA A 44 4.26 6.02 4.82
C ALA A 44 5.33 5.85 3.74
N LEU A 45 6.58 5.61 4.14
CA LEU A 45 7.67 5.28 3.24
C LEU A 45 7.67 3.76 3.06
N LEU A 46 7.13 3.29 1.94
CA LEU A 46 7.04 1.87 1.58
C LEU A 46 8.01 1.52 0.44
N LYS A 47 8.96 2.40 0.13
CA LYS A 47 9.89 2.20 -0.98
C LYS A 47 10.65 0.87 -0.84
N GLY A 48 10.64 0.04 -1.88
CA GLY A 48 11.33 -1.26 -1.90
C GLY A 48 10.76 -2.31 -0.93
N THR A 49 9.63 -2.07 -0.29
CA THR A 49 9.02 -3.00 0.69
C THR A 49 8.50 -4.25 0.00
N THR A 50 8.66 -5.41 0.63
CA THR A 50 7.97 -6.64 0.19
C THR A 50 6.55 -6.67 0.78
N LEU A 51 5.52 -6.42 -0.01
CA LEU A 51 4.10 -6.52 0.37
C LEU A 51 3.41 -7.73 -0.26
N LYS A 52 4.18 -8.72 -0.73
CA LYS A 52 3.66 -9.94 -1.35
C LYS A 52 2.61 -10.63 -0.49
N GLY A 53 1.38 -10.73 -0.98
CA GLY A 53 0.25 -11.34 -0.29
C GLY A 53 -0.24 -10.56 0.93
N ALA A 54 0.17 -9.31 1.12
CA ALA A 54 -0.28 -8.47 2.22
C ALA A 54 -1.77 -8.11 2.06
N VAL A 55 -2.49 -8.03 3.18
CA VAL A 55 -3.89 -7.61 3.24
C VAL A 55 -3.93 -6.14 3.65
N LEU A 56 -4.15 -5.27 2.67
CA LEU A 56 -4.24 -3.81 2.80
C LEU A 56 -5.67 -3.31 2.52
N CYS A 57 -6.66 -4.19 2.57
CA CYS A 57 -8.03 -3.82 2.25
C CYS A 57 -8.51 -2.68 3.14
N ARG A 58 -9.17 -1.66 2.55
CA ARG A 58 -9.61 -0.42 3.22
C ARG A 58 -8.50 0.44 3.83
N ALA A 59 -7.22 0.15 3.58
CA ALA A 59 -6.11 0.97 4.08
C ALA A 59 -6.13 2.37 3.46
N ARG A 60 -5.55 3.34 4.17
CA ARG A 60 -5.37 4.71 3.69
C ARG A 60 -3.95 4.91 3.21
N LEU A 61 -3.77 5.15 1.92
CA LEU A 61 -2.46 5.26 1.26
C LEU A 61 -2.20 6.68 0.72
N ASP A 62 -2.95 7.67 1.20
CA ASP A 62 -2.79 9.07 0.77
C ASP A 62 -1.31 9.51 0.94
N GLY A 63 -0.61 9.74 -0.17
CA GLY A 63 0.79 10.20 -0.19
C GLY A 63 1.84 9.16 0.23
N ALA A 64 1.50 7.88 0.34
CA ALA A 64 2.47 6.82 0.62
C ALA A 64 3.47 6.62 -0.55
N ASP A 65 4.74 6.44 -0.25
CA ASP A 65 5.77 6.14 -1.27
C ASP A 65 5.82 4.64 -1.52
N LEU A 66 5.22 4.18 -2.63
CA LEU A 66 5.19 2.79 -3.07
C LEU A 66 6.24 2.47 -4.15
N ALA A 67 7.22 3.35 -4.39
CA ALA A 67 8.26 3.12 -5.38
C ALA A 67 8.98 1.79 -5.12
N ASP A 68 9.13 0.94 -6.14
CA ASP A 68 9.76 -0.37 -6.00
C ASP A 68 9.11 -1.32 -4.97
N ALA A 69 7.91 -1.01 -4.45
CA ALA A 69 7.21 -1.93 -3.55
C ALA A 69 6.71 -3.15 -4.35
N ASP A 70 6.90 -4.35 -3.80
CA ASP A 70 6.41 -5.59 -4.39
C ASP A 70 4.98 -5.86 -3.92
N LEU A 71 4.00 -5.66 -4.82
CA LEU A 71 2.57 -5.78 -4.55
C LEU A 71 1.96 -7.12 -5.01
N VAL A 72 2.79 -8.13 -5.25
CA VAL A 72 2.34 -9.42 -5.78
C VAL A 72 1.27 -10.03 -4.90
N ARG A 73 0.11 -10.38 -5.46
CA ARG A 73 -1.01 -10.95 -4.69
C ARG A 73 -1.48 -10.10 -3.51
N ALA A 74 -1.10 -8.82 -3.45
CA ALA A 74 -1.55 -7.93 -2.39
C ALA A 74 -3.03 -7.59 -2.59
N ASP A 75 -3.77 -7.55 -1.49
CA ASP A 75 -5.17 -7.14 -1.49
C ASP A 75 -5.29 -5.67 -1.07
N LEU A 76 -5.49 -4.79 -2.05
CA LEU A 76 -5.76 -3.36 -1.87
C LEU A 76 -7.25 -3.03 -2.11
N SER A 77 -8.15 -4.02 -2.02
CA SER A 77 -9.58 -3.79 -2.19
C SER A 77 -10.09 -2.69 -1.25
N ASP A 78 -10.92 -1.79 -1.78
CA ASP A 78 -11.44 -0.62 -1.07
C ASP A 78 -10.37 0.32 -0.45
N ALA A 79 -9.08 0.18 -0.78
CA ALA A 79 -8.05 1.09 -0.30
C ALA A 79 -8.33 2.52 -0.81
N ARG A 80 -8.02 3.51 0.04
CA ARG A 80 -8.35 4.91 -0.19
C ARG A 80 -7.09 5.74 -0.33
N GLY A 81 -7.17 6.78 -1.17
CA GLY A 81 -6.04 7.68 -1.40
C GLY A 81 -4.90 7.07 -2.21
N LEU A 82 -5.12 5.88 -2.78
CA LEU A 82 -4.20 5.25 -3.74
C LEU A 82 -4.37 5.93 -5.10
N THR A 83 -3.26 6.38 -5.67
CA THR A 83 -3.22 7.01 -6.99
C THR A 83 -2.62 6.06 -8.02
N VAL A 84 -2.89 6.33 -9.30
CA VAL A 84 -2.31 5.57 -10.41
C VAL A 84 -0.79 5.67 -10.41
N GLU A 85 -0.23 6.85 -10.15
CA GLU A 85 1.22 7.06 -10.08
C GLU A 85 1.87 6.19 -9.00
N GLN A 86 1.25 6.06 -7.82
CA GLN A 86 1.74 5.19 -6.77
C GLN A 86 1.74 3.70 -7.18
N VAL A 87 0.75 3.26 -7.95
CA VAL A 87 0.67 1.88 -8.47
C VAL A 87 1.68 1.66 -9.59
N LEU A 88 1.85 2.62 -10.50
CA LEU A 88 2.82 2.53 -11.60
C LEU A 88 4.26 2.57 -11.10
N ALA A 89 4.53 3.25 -9.98
CA ALA A 89 5.83 3.25 -9.31
C ALA A 89 6.15 1.93 -8.59
N ALA A 90 5.13 1.12 -8.28
CA ALA A 90 5.31 -0.19 -7.69
C ALA A 90 5.68 -1.25 -8.75
N ARG A 91 6.07 -2.44 -8.28
CA ARG A 91 6.40 -3.61 -9.10
C ARG A 91 5.56 -4.82 -8.70
N GLY A 92 5.45 -5.78 -9.61
CA GLY A 92 4.77 -7.04 -9.33
C GLY A 92 3.27 -6.83 -9.12
N LEU A 93 2.59 -6.28 -10.12
CA LEU A 93 1.14 -6.08 -10.08
C LEU A 93 0.34 -7.36 -10.39
N HIS A 94 1.03 -8.50 -10.54
CA HIS A 94 0.37 -9.76 -10.81
C HIS A 94 -0.46 -10.26 -9.62
N ASP A 95 -1.65 -10.76 -9.94
CA ASP A 95 -2.64 -11.29 -9.00
C ASP A 95 -3.04 -10.31 -7.88
N CYS A 96 -2.71 -9.02 -7.96
CA CYS A 96 -3.09 -8.04 -6.96
C CYS A 96 -4.53 -7.56 -7.16
N VAL A 97 -5.18 -7.15 -6.06
CA VAL A 97 -6.54 -6.61 -6.09
C VAL A 97 -6.46 -5.12 -5.88
N LEU A 98 -6.71 -4.32 -6.93
CA LEU A 98 -6.67 -2.86 -6.87
C LEU A 98 -8.08 -2.27 -6.65
N PRO A 99 -8.20 -1.12 -5.97
CA PRO A 99 -9.46 -0.41 -5.80
C PRO A 99 -9.85 0.38 -7.06
N GLU A 100 -11.13 0.69 -7.21
CA GLU A 100 -11.58 1.75 -8.14
C GLU A 100 -11.17 3.15 -7.60
N PRO A 101 -10.85 4.12 -8.47
CA PRO A 101 -10.83 4.04 -9.94
C PRO A 101 -9.52 3.49 -10.53
N VAL A 102 -8.50 3.24 -9.70
CA VAL A 102 -7.13 2.92 -10.15
C VAL A 102 -7.07 1.68 -11.02
N ARG A 103 -7.84 0.63 -10.68
CA ARG A 103 -7.89 -0.61 -11.45
C ARG A 103 -8.45 -0.43 -12.88
N SER A 104 -9.20 0.63 -13.12
CA SER A 104 -9.83 0.94 -14.42
C SER A 104 -8.98 1.90 -15.26
N ASP A 105 -7.88 2.44 -14.74
CA ASP A 105 -6.98 3.30 -15.51
C ASP A 105 -6.26 2.46 -16.59
N PRO A 106 -6.31 2.87 -17.88
CA PRO A 106 -5.70 2.12 -18.98
C PRO A 106 -4.22 1.80 -18.77
N ARG A 107 -3.46 2.69 -18.12
CA ARG A 107 -2.02 2.49 -17.85
C ARG A 107 -1.79 1.36 -16.87
N VAL A 108 -2.67 1.23 -15.88
CA VAL A 108 -2.61 0.15 -14.89
C VAL A 108 -3.02 -1.17 -15.52
N VAL A 109 -4.12 -1.18 -16.28
CA VAL A 109 -4.60 -2.37 -16.99
C VAL A 109 -3.55 -2.92 -17.95
N GLU A 110 -2.88 -2.04 -18.70
CA GLU A 110 -1.80 -2.42 -19.62
C GLU A 110 -0.63 -3.08 -18.87
N ARG A 111 -0.19 -2.49 -17.76
CA ARG A 111 0.93 -3.01 -16.96
C ARG A 111 0.60 -4.37 -16.31
N VAL A 112 -0.60 -4.50 -15.75
CA VAL A 112 -1.10 -5.78 -15.20
C VAL A 112 -1.12 -6.85 -16.29
N SER A 113 -1.56 -6.50 -17.51
CA SER A 113 -1.62 -7.42 -18.65
C SER A 113 -0.23 -7.84 -19.14
N ARG A 114 0.80 -7.01 -18.95
CA ARG A 114 2.20 -7.35 -19.29
C ARG A 114 2.90 -8.25 -18.27
N GLY A 115 2.30 -8.44 -17.09
CA GLY A 115 2.88 -9.26 -16.02
C GLY A 115 4.08 -8.64 -15.31
N GLU A 116 4.20 -7.30 -15.34
CA GLU A 116 5.26 -6.50 -14.69
C GLU A 116 4.99 -6.19 -13.20
#